data_AF-A0A9Q0QA71-F1
#
_entry.id   AF-A0A9Q0QA71-F1
#
_cell.length_a   1.000
_cell.length_b   1.000
_cell.length_c   1.000
_cell.angle_alpha   90.00
_cell.angle_beta   90.00
_cell.angle_gamma   90.00
#
_symmetry.space_group_name_H-M   'P 1'
#
loop_
_entity.id
_entity.type
_entity.pdbx_description
1 polymer ?
#
loop_
_entity_poly.entity_id
_entity_poly.type
_entity_poly.pdbx_seq_one_letter_code
_entity_poly.pdbx_strand_id
1 'polypeptide(L)'
;MVDYFYNRVRNVITNYSVERHYLSLNEETGGMNDVLYKLFSITADPKHLVLAHLFDKPCFLGLLAVQADDISGFHANTHIPVVVGAQMRYEITGDPLYKDIGAFFMDVVNSSHSYATGGTSVGEFWSDPKRLASTLQTENEESCTTYNMLKVSRHLFRWTKEMAYADYYERALTNGVLGIQRGTEPGVMIYMLPQYPGSSKAKSNHGWGTLYDSFWCCYGTGIESFSKLGDSIYFEEREAPGLYIIQYISSSLDWKSGQILLHQKVDPIVSSDPYLRVTLTFSPKKGTNQTSTLHLRIPIWTNSQGATATINSQSLPLPAPGSFLSVNRKWSSSDKLTLQIPISLRTEAIKELTKSSEQNSDDRHEYVSIQAILYGPYLLAGHTSGDWNLKSGSGNSLSNSITPIPASYNGQLVSFSQESGNSTFVVANSNYSISMEKLPESGTDAYLQATFRLIFKDSSSSKLSSVKDVIGKSVMLEPFDLPGMLLVQQGKDRGFR
;
A
#
# COMPACT_ATOMS: atom_id res chain seq x y z
N MET A 1 -17.65 8.01 -29.97
CA MET A 1 -16.18 8.21 -29.79
C MET A 1 -15.36 7.11 -30.44
N VAL A 2 -15.63 5.83 -30.14
CA VAL A 2 -14.88 4.70 -30.74
C VAL A 2 -14.88 4.71 -32.28
N ASP A 3 -16.01 5.00 -32.94
CA ASP A 3 -16.07 5.11 -34.41
C ASP A 3 -15.12 6.19 -34.96
N TYR A 4 -14.95 7.29 -34.25
CA TYR A 4 -14.02 8.35 -34.65
C TYR A 4 -12.57 7.85 -34.61
N PHE A 5 -12.17 7.18 -33.52
CA PHE A 5 -10.83 6.59 -33.41
C PHE A 5 -10.61 5.46 -34.40
N TYR A 6 -11.59 4.59 -34.60
CA TYR A 6 -11.54 3.51 -35.59
C TYR A 6 -11.28 4.09 -37.00
N ASN A 7 -12.08 5.08 -37.41
CA ASN A 7 -11.91 5.71 -38.71
C ASN A 7 -10.56 6.44 -38.83
N ARG A 8 -10.10 7.11 -37.76
CA ARG A 8 -8.80 7.79 -37.76
C ARG A 8 -7.64 6.80 -37.91
N VAL A 9 -7.62 5.74 -37.12
CA VAL A 9 -6.58 4.69 -37.22
C VAL A 9 -6.62 4.02 -38.58
N ARG A 10 -7.81 3.65 -39.08
CA ARG A 10 -7.99 3.10 -40.43
C ARG A 10 -7.41 4.02 -41.50
N ASN A 11 -7.70 5.32 -41.42
CA ASN A 11 -7.19 6.30 -42.37
C ASN A 11 -5.66 6.44 -42.30
N VAL A 12 -5.07 6.44 -41.09
CA VAL A 12 -3.61 6.44 -40.93
C VAL A 12 -2.98 5.21 -41.57
N ILE A 13 -3.53 4.03 -41.33
CA ILE A 13 -3.01 2.77 -41.88
C ILE A 13 -3.16 2.73 -43.40
N THR A 14 -4.31 3.16 -43.92
CA THR A 14 -4.62 3.11 -45.36
C THR A 14 -3.80 4.14 -46.15
N ASN A 15 -3.58 5.33 -45.61
CA ASN A 15 -2.86 6.40 -46.30
C ASN A 15 -1.33 6.32 -46.11
N TYR A 16 -0.87 5.67 -45.04
CA TYR A 16 0.55 5.55 -44.71
C TYR A 16 0.96 4.08 -44.57
N SER A 17 0.84 3.51 -43.37
CA SER A 17 1.14 2.09 -43.09
C SER A 17 0.72 1.72 -41.66
N VAL A 18 0.71 0.42 -41.36
CA VAL A 18 0.56 -0.08 -39.98
C VAL A 18 1.76 0.31 -39.11
N GLU A 19 2.95 0.35 -39.67
CA GLU A 19 4.16 0.81 -38.99
C GLU A 19 4.02 2.28 -38.56
N ARG A 20 3.49 3.15 -39.43
CA ARG A 20 3.25 4.56 -39.09
C ARG A 20 2.29 4.70 -37.91
N HIS A 21 1.27 3.85 -37.83
CA HIS A 21 0.37 3.80 -36.66
C HIS A 21 1.14 3.41 -35.40
N TYR A 22 1.92 2.32 -35.42
CA TYR A 22 2.68 1.90 -34.24
C TYR A 22 3.77 2.89 -33.82
N LEU A 23 4.42 3.58 -34.76
CA LEU A 23 5.34 4.68 -34.45
C LEU A 23 4.64 5.82 -33.73
N SER A 24 3.37 6.10 -34.04
CA SER A 24 2.59 7.10 -33.30
C SER A 24 2.28 6.69 -31.86
N LEU A 25 2.32 5.40 -31.54
CA LEU A 25 2.16 4.88 -30.17
C LEU A 25 3.47 4.95 -29.36
N ASN A 26 4.53 5.56 -29.88
CA ASN A 26 5.66 5.99 -29.05
C ASN A 26 5.30 7.21 -28.19
N GLU A 27 4.24 7.93 -28.57
CA GLU A 27 3.55 8.83 -27.65
C GLU A 27 2.68 8.02 -26.69
N GLU A 28 2.54 8.51 -25.46
CA GLU A 28 1.71 7.86 -24.45
C GLU A 28 0.23 7.82 -24.87
N THR A 29 -0.36 6.62 -24.85
CA THR A 29 -1.77 6.41 -25.17
C THR A 29 -2.59 5.91 -23.99
N GLY A 30 -1.97 5.75 -22.81
CA GLY A 30 -2.61 5.15 -21.64
C GLY A 30 -3.19 3.76 -21.93
N GLY A 31 -4.29 3.42 -21.28
CA GLY A 31 -4.96 2.11 -21.41
C GLY A 31 -5.94 2.01 -22.58
N MET A 32 -5.59 2.51 -23.77
CA MET A 32 -6.50 2.45 -24.94
C MET A 32 -6.85 1.02 -25.34
N ASN A 33 -5.90 0.09 -25.27
CA ASN A 33 -6.20 -1.32 -25.50
C ASN A 33 -7.12 -1.89 -24.40
N ASP A 34 -6.88 -1.61 -23.11
CA ASP A 34 -7.75 -2.00 -21.98
C ASP A 34 -9.22 -1.59 -22.20
N VAL A 35 -9.46 -0.29 -22.44
CA VAL A 35 -10.83 0.22 -22.61
C VAL A 35 -11.51 -0.34 -23.86
N LEU A 36 -10.79 -0.58 -24.94
CA LEU A 36 -11.36 -1.10 -26.19
C LEU A 36 -11.68 -2.60 -26.10
N TYR A 37 -10.85 -3.41 -25.44
CA TYR A 37 -11.20 -4.81 -25.15
C TYR A 37 -12.40 -4.92 -24.22
N LYS A 38 -12.47 -4.07 -23.19
CA LYS A 38 -13.66 -3.96 -22.33
C LYS A 38 -14.90 -3.56 -23.13
N LEU A 39 -14.78 -2.59 -24.02
CA LEU A 39 -15.89 -2.16 -24.86
C LEU A 39 -16.37 -3.30 -25.78
N PHE A 40 -15.46 -4.07 -26.37
CA PHE A 40 -15.81 -5.26 -27.14
C PHE A 40 -16.61 -6.28 -26.32
N SER A 41 -16.24 -6.50 -25.04
CA SER A 41 -16.98 -7.41 -24.15
C SER A 41 -18.44 -7.01 -23.92
N ILE A 42 -18.75 -5.72 -24.07
CA ILE A 42 -20.08 -5.15 -23.89
C ILE A 42 -20.87 -5.18 -25.20
N THR A 43 -20.23 -4.81 -26.32
CA THR A 43 -20.95 -4.60 -27.59
C THR A 43 -20.88 -5.76 -28.56
N ALA A 44 -19.90 -6.66 -28.41
CA ALA A 44 -19.54 -7.71 -29.36
C ALA A 44 -19.23 -7.20 -30.80
N ASP A 45 -18.98 -5.89 -30.99
CA ASP A 45 -18.64 -5.35 -32.31
C ASP A 45 -17.17 -5.65 -32.65
N PRO A 46 -16.89 -6.45 -33.69
CA PRO A 46 -15.52 -6.84 -34.05
C PRO A 46 -14.60 -5.65 -34.37
N LYS A 47 -15.14 -4.48 -34.74
CA LYS A 47 -14.34 -3.26 -34.93
C LYS A 47 -13.63 -2.84 -33.64
N HIS A 48 -14.28 -3.02 -32.49
CA HIS A 48 -13.68 -2.68 -31.19
C HIS A 48 -12.53 -3.63 -30.85
N LEU A 49 -12.69 -4.92 -31.17
CA LEU A 49 -11.64 -5.91 -31.00
C LEU A 49 -10.42 -5.59 -31.88
N VAL A 50 -10.65 -5.31 -33.16
CA VAL A 50 -9.59 -4.93 -34.10
C VAL A 50 -8.88 -3.66 -33.66
N LEU A 51 -9.64 -2.65 -33.23
CA LEU A 51 -9.04 -1.41 -32.75
C LEU A 51 -8.21 -1.64 -31.49
N ALA A 52 -8.69 -2.45 -30.54
CA ALA A 52 -7.95 -2.81 -29.33
C ALA A 52 -6.58 -3.43 -29.66
N HIS A 53 -6.55 -4.39 -30.61
CA HIS A 53 -5.31 -5.01 -31.08
C HIS A 53 -4.33 -4.00 -31.66
N LEU A 54 -4.83 -2.99 -32.38
CA LEU A 54 -3.98 -1.93 -32.94
C LEU A 54 -3.38 -1.03 -31.85
N PHE A 55 -3.85 -1.08 -30.61
CA PHE A 55 -3.27 -0.37 -29.46
C PHE A 55 -2.38 -1.25 -28.56
N ASP A 56 -2.13 -2.51 -28.89
CA ASP A 56 -1.31 -3.44 -28.07
C ASP A 56 0.20 -3.13 -28.05
N LYS A 57 0.67 -2.05 -28.67
CA LYS A 57 2.09 -1.60 -28.71
C LYS A 57 3.11 -2.77 -28.78
N PRO A 58 3.24 -3.44 -29.94
CA PRO A 58 4.05 -4.65 -30.08
C PRO A 58 5.53 -4.51 -29.70
N CYS A 59 6.12 -3.31 -29.82
CA CYS A 59 7.53 -3.09 -29.45
C CYS A 59 7.80 -3.25 -27.94
N PHE A 60 6.81 -2.94 -27.09
CA PHE A 60 6.94 -3.12 -25.65
C PHE A 60 6.45 -4.50 -25.23
N LEU A 61 5.24 -4.90 -25.64
CA LEU A 61 4.71 -6.23 -25.29
C LEU A 61 5.54 -7.37 -25.88
N GLY A 62 6.23 -7.14 -27.01
CA GLY A 62 7.13 -8.11 -27.62
C GLY A 62 8.32 -8.47 -26.73
N LEU A 63 8.88 -7.50 -25.97
CA LEU A 63 9.95 -7.75 -25.00
C LEU A 63 9.47 -8.70 -23.89
N LEU A 64 8.26 -8.44 -23.38
CA LEU A 64 7.64 -9.27 -22.34
C LEU A 64 7.24 -10.65 -22.88
N ALA A 65 6.81 -10.72 -24.14
CA ALA A 65 6.44 -11.97 -24.82
C ALA A 65 7.63 -12.93 -24.96
N VAL A 66 8.84 -12.40 -25.15
CA VAL A 66 10.08 -13.18 -25.18
C VAL A 66 10.75 -13.30 -23.81
N GLN A 67 10.07 -12.85 -22.75
CA GLN A 67 10.54 -12.90 -21.36
C GLN A 67 11.90 -12.19 -21.14
N ALA A 68 12.10 -11.04 -21.79
CA ALA A 68 13.26 -10.19 -21.56
C ALA A 68 12.98 -9.17 -20.45
N ASP A 69 13.80 -9.19 -19.38
CA ASP A 69 13.84 -8.12 -18.36
C ASP A 69 14.64 -6.92 -18.91
N ASP A 70 14.03 -6.21 -19.85
CA ASP A 70 14.61 -5.04 -20.53
C ASP A 70 13.64 -3.84 -20.49
N ILE A 71 13.07 -3.60 -19.31
CA ILE A 71 12.12 -2.48 -19.07
C ILE A 71 12.80 -1.21 -18.55
N SER A 72 14.11 -1.24 -18.27
CA SER A 72 14.87 -0.07 -17.83
C SER A 72 14.77 1.06 -18.86
N GLY A 73 14.61 2.29 -18.37
CA GLY A 73 14.46 3.50 -19.19
C GLY A 73 13.06 3.71 -19.77
N PHE A 74 12.14 2.77 -19.66
CA PHE A 74 10.74 3.01 -20.03
C PHE A 74 10.00 3.81 -18.94
N HIS A 75 9.17 4.76 -19.36
CA HIS A 75 8.27 5.49 -18.46
C HIS A 75 7.23 4.51 -17.90
N ALA A 76 7.22 4.32 -16.57
CA ALA A 76 6.51 3.22 -15.94
C ALA A 76 4.99 3.32 -16.17
N ASN A 77 4.41 4.48 -15.89
CA ASN A 77 2.96 4.66 -15.96
C ASN A 77 2.41 4.73 -17.39
N THR A 78 3.25 4.99 -18.40
CA THR A 78 2.84 4.83 -19.82
C THR A 78 2.61 3.36 -20.15
N HIS A 79 3.43 2.46 -19.59
CA HIS A 79 3.53 1.08 -20.04
C HIS A 79 2.70 0.09 -19.21
N ILE A 80 2.53 0.33 -17.90
CA ILE A 80 1.68 -0.56 -17.07
C ILE A 80 0.23 -0.64 -17.62
N PRO A 81 -0.44 0.45 -18.05
CA PRO A 81 -1.76 0.37 -18.66
C PRO A 81 -1.82 -0.49 -19.93
N VAL A 82 -0.75 -0.51 -20.73
CA VAL A 82 -0.65 -1.39 -21.91
C VAL A 82 -0.65 -2.86 -21.49
N VAL A 83 0.04 -3.20 -20.39
CA VAL A 83 0.00 -4.55 -19.79
C VAL A 83 -1.41 -4.88 -19.27
N VAL A 84 -2.10 -3.93 -18.62
CA VAL A 84 -3.50 -4.15 -18.20
C VAL A 84 -4.39 -4.49 -19.41
N GLY A 85 -4.20 -3.79 -20.54
CA GLY A 85 -4.92 -4.12 -21.76
C GLY A 85 -4.51 -5.46 -22.39
N ALA A 86 -3.24 -5.84 -22.27
CA ALA A 86 -2.76 -7.17 -22.63
C ALA A 86 -3.49 -8.26 -21.82
N GLN A 87 -3.63 -8.06 -20.51
CA GLN A 87 -4.39 -8.97 -19.65
C GLN A 87 -5.88 -9.02 -20.03
N MET A 88 -6.47 -7.88 -20.36
CA MET A 88 -7.85 -7.84 -20.85
C MET A 88 -8.02 -8.61 -22.16
N ARG A 89 -7.03 -8.56 -23.07
CA ARG A 89 -7.04 -9.39 -24.28
C ARG A 89 -7.12 -10.87 -23.95
N TYR A 90 -6.30 -11.37 -23.03
CA TYR A 90 -6.38 -12.77 -22.59
C TYR A 90 -7.78 -13.14 -22.10
N GLU A 91 -8.43 -12.28 -21.31
CA GLU A 91 -9.81 -12.54 -20.83
C GLU A 91 -10.85 -12.60 -21.96
N ILE A 92 -10.61 -11.89 -23.07
CA ILE A 92 -11.52 -11.84 -24.22
C ILE A 92 -11.26 -12.97 -25.21
N THR A 93 -10.00 -13.23 -25.54
CA THR A 93 -9.62 -14.12 -26.65
C THR A 93 -9.18 -15.51 -26.17
N GLY A 94 -8.81 -15.64 -24.90
CA GLY A 94 -8.20 -16.86 -24.36
C GLY A 94 -6.75 -17.07 -24.78
N ASP A 95 -6.10 -16.09 -25.42
CA ASP A 95 -4.73 -16.18 -25.95
C ASP A 95 -3.70 -16.30 -24.80
N PRO A 96 -3.10 -17.48 -24.57
CA PRO A 96 -2.26 -17.73 -23.40
C PRO A 96 -0.99 -16.88 -23.38
N LEU A 97 -0.50 -16.42 -24.54
CA LEU A 97 0.67 -15.53 -24.60
C LEU A 97 0.45 -14.27 -23.76
N TYR A 98 -0.77 -13.74 -23.78
CA TYR A 98 -1.11 -12.50 -23.07
C TYR A 98 -1.29 -12.69 -21.57
N LYS A 99 -1.61 -13.93 -21.15
CA LYS A 99 -1.51 -14.33 -19.74
C LYS A 99 -0.05 -14.34 -19.29
N ASP A 100 0.82 -14.95 -20.09
CA ASP A 100 2.25 -15.10 -19.79
C ASP A 100 2.97 -13.75 -19.77
N ILE A 101 2.65 -12.84 -20.69
CA ILE A 101 3.12 -11.44 -20.69
C ILE A 101 2.81 -10.75 -19.36
N GLY A 102 1.55 -10.83 -18.91
CA GLY A 102 1.13 -10.19 -17.66
C GLY A 102 1.80 -10.80 -16.42
N ALA A 103 1.96 -12.13 -16.41
CA ALA A 103 2.61 -12.84 -15.31
C ALA A 103 4.12 -12.53 -15.25
N PHE A 104 4.80 -12.55 -16.39
CA PHE A 104 6.23 -12.22 -16.49
C PHE A 104 6.49 -10.76 -16.11
N PHE A 105 5.68 -9.82 -16.60
CA PHE A 105 5.81 -8.41 -16.23
C PHE A 105 5.71 -8.19 -14.71
N MET A 106 4.74 -8.83 -14.06
CA MET A 106 4.57 -8.76 -12.62
C MET A 106 5.77 -9.34 -11.86
N ASP A 107 6.34 -10.43 -12.35
CA ASP A 107 7.54 -11.05 -11.78
C ASP A 107 8.77 -10.14 -11.92
N VAL A 108 8.98 -9.55 -13.10
CA VAL A 108 10.05 -8.57 -13.33
C VAL A 108 9.93 -7.39 -12.36
N VAL A 109 8.76 -6.73 -12.30
CA VAL A 109 8.59 -5.55 -11.43
C VAL A 109 8.84 -5.93 -9.97
N ASN A 110 8.26 -7.02 -9.48
CA ASN A 110 8.41 -7.44 -8.07
C ASN A 110 9.83 -7.90 -7.70
N SER A 111 10.52 -8.56 -8.62
CA SER A 111 11.83 -9.17 -8.35
C SER A 111 12.98 -8.17 -8.49
N SER A 112 12.82 -7.14 -9.34
CA SER A 112 13.91 -6.23 -9.68
C SER A 112 13.61 -4.73 -9.63
N HIS A 113 12.35 -4.28 -9.57
CA HIS A 113 11.97 -2.86 -9.66
C HIS A 113 11.02 -2.35 -8.56
N SER A 114 10.70 -3.15 -7.54
CA SER A 114 9.78 -2.76 -6.47
C SER A 114 10.47 -2.43 -5.14
N TYR A 115 10.04 -1.34 -4.51
CA TYR A 115 10.41 -0.99 -3.13
C TYR A 115 9.55 -1.75 -2.13
N ALA A 116 9.86 -1.60 -0.84
CA ALA A 116 9.19 -2.32 0.26
C ALA A 116 7.69 -1.99 0.40
N THR A 117 7.25 -0.84 -0.12
CA THR A 117 5.83 -0.45 -0.21
C THR A 117 5.04 -1.31 -1.20
N GLY A 118 5.71 -1.97 -2.16
CA GLY A 118 5.12 -2.58 -3.34
C GLY A 118 5.05 -1.65 -4.56
N GLY A 119 5.37 -0.35 -4.40
CA GLY A 119 5.50 0.61 -5.49
C GLY A 119 6.77 0.41 -6.31
N THR A 120 6.88 1.12 -7.43
CA THR A 120 8.00 1.03 -8.39
C THR A 120 8.31 2.41 -8.96
N SER A 121 9.37 2.51 -9.77
CA SER A 121 9.84 3.69 -10.50
C SER A 121 10.54 4.77 -9.67
N VAL A 122 11.41 5.49 -10.36
CA VAL A 122 12.13 6.66 -9.87
C VAL A 122 12.16 7.71 -10.98
N GLY A 123 11.74 8.93 -10.66
CA GLY A 123 11.55 10.00 -11.66
C GLY A 123 10.57 9.61 -12.76
N GLU A 124 9.59 8.75 -12.47
CA GLU A 124 8.58 8.19 -13.40
C GLU A 124 9.07 7.08 -14.34
N PHE A 125 10.36 6.73 -14.29
CA PHE A 125 10.94 5.66 -15.13
C PHE A 125 11.35 4.45 -14.30
N TRP A 126 11.39 3.28 -14.92
CA TRP A 126 12.14 2.16 -14.35
C TRP A 126 13.63 2.42 -14.54
N SER A 127 14.39 2.33 -13.46
CA SER A 127 15.85 2.30 -13.50
C SER A 127 16.34 0.88 -13.80
N ASP A 128 17.66 0.70 -13.86
CA ASP A 128 18.28 -0.61 -13.99
C ASP A 128 17.76 -1.63 -12.94
N PRO A 129 17.57 -2.90 -13.34
CA PRO A 129 17.02 -3.93 -12.49
C PRO A 129 17.96 -4.21 -11.31
N LYS A 130 17.38 -4.39 -10.11
CA LYS A 130 18.10 -4.73 -8.87
C LYS A 130 19.19 -3.70 -8.51
N ARG A 131 18.91 -2.42 -8.75
CA ARG A 131 19.77 -1.28 -8.36
C ARG A 131 19.00 -0.22 -7.57
N LEU A 132 18.00 -0.63 -6.79
CA LEU A 132 17.06 0.30 -6.15
C LEU A 132 17.71 1.13 -5.04
N ALA A 133 18.78 0.66 -4.39
CA ALA A 133 19.36 1.40 -3.29
C ALA A 133 19.91 2.78 -3.71
N SER A 134 20.54 2.86 -4.89
CA SER A 134 21.00 4.13 -5.47
C SER A 134 19.88 5.05 -5.95
N THR A 135 18.64 4.56 -5.93
CA THR A 135 17.47 5.32 -6.36
C THR A 135 16.64 5.86 -5.20
N LEU A 136 16.99 5.55 -3.94
CA LEU A 136 16.28 6.11 -2.79
C LEU A 136 16.46 7.63 -2.78
N GLN A 137 15.43 8.36 -3.19
CA GLN A 137 15.44 9.81 -3.34
C GLN A 137 14.04 10.40 -3.07
N THR A 138 13.80 11.63 -3.50
CA THR A 138 12.51 12.32 -3.30
C THR A 138 11.48 12.01 -4.38
N GLU A 139 11.95 11.67 -5.59
CA GLU A 139 11.11 11.35 -6.74
C GLU A 139 10.97 9.83 -6.93
N ASN A 140 10.51 9.12 -5.90
CA ASN A 140 10.21 7.69 -6.01
C ASN A 140 8.71 7.45 -6.09
N GLU A 141 8.34 6.31 -6.68
CA GLU A 141 6.97 5.77 -6.58
C GLU A 141 5.89 6.77 -6.98
N GLU A 142 5.82 7.07 -8.27
CA GLU A 142 4.64 7.76 -8.82
C GLU A 142 3.38 6.96 -8.45
N SER A 143 2.41 7.62 -7.83
CA SER A 143 1.20 6.96 -7.31
C SER A 143 0.37 6.24 -8.38
N CYS A 144 0.36 6.74 -9.63
CA CYS A 144 -0.32 6.07 -10.74
C CYS A 144 0.26 4.68 -11.05
N THR A 145 1.56 4.48 -10.86
CA THR A 145 2.21 3.19 -11.13
C THR A 145 1.66 2.13 -10.18
N THR A 146 1.59 2.43 -8.88
CA THR A 146 0.99 1.55 -7.87
C THR A 146 -0.48 1.28 -8.16
N TYR A 147 -1.26 2.30 -8.54
CA TYR A 147 -2.66 2.13 -8.97
C TYR A 147 -2.80 1.12 -10.11
N ASN A 148 -1.98 1.26 -11.17
CA ASN A 148 -2.06 0.39 -12.33
C ASN A 148 -1.50 -1.02 -12.03
N MET A 149 -0.48 -1.14 -11.19
CA MET A 149 0.03 -2.44 -10.73
C MET A 149 -0.98 -3.21 -9.88
N LEU A 150 -1.81 -2.54 -9.09
CA LEU A 150 -2.94 -3.18 -8.41
C LEU A 150 -3.90 -3.82 -9.43
N LYS A 151 -4.18 -3.16 -10.56
CA LYS A 151 -4.98 -3.76 -11.64
C LYS A 151 -4.30 -5.00 -12.22
N VAL A 152 -2.99 -4.94 -12.47
CA VAL A 152 -2.20 -6.07 -12.95
C VAL A 152 -2.31 -7.27 -12.02
N SER A 153 -2.05 -7.07 -10.73
CA SER A 153 -2.13 -8.10 -9.71
C SER A 153 -3.54 -8.70 -9.61
N ARG A 154 -4.57 -7.86 -9.68
CA ARG A 154 -5.98 -8.27 -9.62
C ARG A 154 -6.37 -9.20 -10.78
N HIS A 155 -5.93 -8.92 -12.00
CA HIS A 155 -6.16 -9.80 -13.14
C HIS A 155 -5.47 -11.15 -12.93
N LEU A 156 -4.21 -11.16 -12.51
CA LEU A 156 -3.47 -12.39 -12.25
C LEU A 156 -4.13 -13.23 -11.16
N PHE A 157 -4.53 -12.61 -10.04
CA PHE A 157 -5.25 -13.30 -8.97
C PHE A 157 -6.55 -13.94 -9.47
N ARG A 158 -7.33 -13.25 -10.33
CA ARG A 158 -8.57 -13.80 -10.90
C ARG A 158 -8.34 -15.08 -11.71
N TRP A 159 -7.18 -15.22 -12.33
CA TRP A 159 -6.87 -16.37 -13.20
C TRP A 159 -6.24 -17.52 -12.43
N THR A 160 -5.34 -17.22 -11.49
CA THR A 160 -4.47 -18.23 -10.86
C THR A 160 -4.86 -18.54 -9.43
N LYS A 161 -5.52 -17.59 -8.74
CA LYS A 161 -5.74 -17.58 -7.29
C LYS A 161 -4.44 -17.72 -6.47
N GLU A 162 -3.30 -17.38 -7.07
CA GLU A 162 -2.02 -17.50 -6.40
C GLU A 162 -1.87 -16.43 -5.30
N MET A 163 -1.32 -16.87 -4.17
CA MET A 163 -1.23 -16.02 -2.99
C MET A 163 -0.31 -14.83 -3.18
N ALA A 164 0.73 -14.97 -4.00
CA ALA A 164 1.68 -13.91 -4.28
C ALA A 164 0.99 -12.63 -4.79
N TYR A 165 -0.07 -12.76 -5.59
CA TYR A 165 -0.82 -11.62 -6.10
C TYR A 165 -1.73 -10.98 -5.04
N ALA A 166 -2.33 -11.78 -4.17
CA ALA A 166 -3.10 -11.27 -3.03
C ALA A 166 -2.20 -10.54 -2.00
N ASP A 167 -1.02 -11.10 -1.72
CA ASP A 167 -0.02 -10.52 -0.81
C ASP A 167 0.58 -9.24 -1.41
N TYR A 168 0.86 -9.21 -2.70
CA TYR A 168 1.24 -7.98 -3.39
C TYR A 168 0.14 -6.91 -3.29
N TYR A 169 -1.11 -7.29 -3.56
CA TYR A 169 -2.24 -6.35 -3.52
C TYR A 169 -2.40 -5.74 -2.13
N GLU A 170 -2.32 -6.54 -1.06
CA GLU A 170 -2.35 -6.06 0.32
C GLU A 170 -1.22 -5.06 0.59
N ARG A 171 0.01 -5.42 0.19
CA ARG A 171 1.21 -4.60 0.40
C ARG A 171 1.11 -3.26 -0.31
N ALA A 172 0.85 -3.27 -1.61
CA ALA A 172 0.75 -2.07 -2.44
C ALA A 172 -0.43 -1.18 -2.02
N LEU A 173 -1.59 -1.77 -1.66
CA LEU A 173 -2.72 -1.00 -1.16
C LEU A 173 -2.39 -0.33 0.17
N THR A 174 -1.92 -1.10 1.15
CA THR A 174 -1.72 -0.63 2.53
C THR A 174 -0.60 0.40 2.61
N ASN A 175 0.50 0.17 1.89
CA ASN A 175 1.71 0.99 2.02
C ASN A 175 1.88 2.00 0.90
N GLY A 176 1.51 1.63 -0.34
CA GLY A 176 1.68 2.47 -1.52
C GLY A 176 0.46 3.32 -1.90
N VAL A 177 -0.74 3.00 -1.42
CA VAL A 177 -1.97 3.77 -1.76
C VAL A 177 -2.55 4.49 -0.56
N LEU A 178 -2.81 3.82 0.57
CA LEU A 178 -3.48 4.48 1.71
C LEU A 178 -2.70 5.68 2.25
N GLY A 179 -1.37 5.68 2.10
CA GLY A 179 -0.49 6.75 2.54
C GLY A 179 -0.39 7.95 1.60
N ILE A 180 -1.01 7.94 0.42
CA ILE A 180 -0.83 9.03 -0.58
C ILE A 180 -1.76 10.21 -0.36
N GLN A 181 -2.86 10.03 0.39
CA GLN A 181 -3.77 11.11 0.77
C GLN A 181 -3.45 11.61 2.17
N ARG A 182 -3.45 12.93 2.38
CA ARG A 182 -3.24 13.55 3.69
C ARG A 182 -4.45 13.26 4.57
N GLY A 183 -4.25 12.48 5.63
CA GLY A 183 -5.35 11.86 6.38
C GLY A 183 -6.40 12.81 6.94
N THR A 184 -6.00 14.02 7.39
CA THR A 184 -6.93 15.04 7.92
C THR A 184 -7.47 16.00 6.86
N GLU A 185 -7.01 15.87 5.61
CA GLU A 185 -7.31 16.77 4.50
C GLU A 185 -7.69 15.94 3.26
N PRO A 186 -8.91 15.37 3.22
CA PRO A 186 -9.36 14.58 2.09
C PRO A 186 -9.24 15.36 0.77
N GLY A 187 -8.73 14.72 -0.28
CA GLY A 187 -8.47 15.37 -1.57
C GLY A 187 -7.10 16.02 -1.70
N VAL A 188 -6.31 16.14 -0.63
CA VAL A 188 -4.90 16.54 -0.70
C VAL A 188 -4.05 15.28 -0.86
N MET A 189 -3.48 15.09 -2.05
CA MET A 189 -2.70 13.90 -2.42
C MET A 189 -1.29 14.26 -2.88
N ILE A 190 -0.37 13.31 -2.77
CA ILE A 190 0.99 13.39 -3.36
C ILE A 190 1.02 12.80 -4.77
N TYR A 191 2.03 13.21 -5.53
CA TYR A 191 2.38 12.57 -6.79
C TYR A 191 3.36 11.41 -6.56
N MET A 192 4.52 11.74 -5.98
CA MET A 192 5.59 10.81 -5.63
C MET A 192 5.47 10.40 -4.16
N LEU A 193 5.84 9.16 -3.84
CA LEU A 193 6.02 8.66 -2.48
C LEU A 193 7.54 8.49 -2.19
N PRO A 194 8.22 9.53 -1.69
CA PRO A 194 9.65 9.51 -1.38
C PRO A 194 10.08 8.30 -0.54
N GLN A 195 11.18 7.66 -0.92
CA GLN A 195 11.78 6.54 -0.17
C GLN A 195 13.12 6.90 0.49
N TYR A 196 13.62 8.13 0.30
CA TYR A 196 14.85 8.62 0.93
C TYR A 196 14.76 8.64 2.47
N PRO A 197 15.76 8.10 3.20
CA PRO A 197 15.82 8.18 4.66
C PRO A 197 15.74 9.63 5.18
N GLY A 198 15.07 9.86 6.30
CA GLY A 198 14.95 11.22 6.89
C GLY A 198 14.22 12.25 6.01
N SER A 199 13.54 11.80 4.94
CA SER A 199 12.75 12.67 4.08
C SER A 199 11.31 12.82 4.55
N SER A 200 10.57 13.69 3.86
CA SER A 200 9.14 13.88 4.03
C SER A 200 8.43 13.73 2.70
N LYS A 201 7.19 13.23 2.73
CA LYS A 201 6.29 13.22 1.57
C LYS A 201 6.08 14.62 0.95
N ALA A 202 6.28 15.67 1.74
CA ALA A 202 6.22 17.05 1.29
C ALA A 202 7.45 17.50 0.47
N LYS A 203 8.56 16.75 0.50
CA LYS A 203 9.84 17.12 -0.10
C LYS A 203 10.09 16.45 -1.45
N SER A 204 9.06 16.28 -2.27
CA SER A 204 9.20 15.97 -3.71
C SER A 204 9.06 17.24 -4.55
N ASN A 205 9.35 17.18 -5.84
CA ASN A 205 9.13 18.27 -6.79
C ASN A 205 7.67 18.76 -6.78
N HIS A 206 6.74 17.84 -6.50
CA HIS A 206 5.31 18.11 -6.45
C HIS A 206 4.81 18.44 -5.03
N GLY A 207 5.47 17.90 -4.01
CA GLY A 207 5.02 17.99 -2.62
C GLY A 207 3.61 17.43 -2.41
N TRP A 208 2.90 18.02 -1.46
CA TRP A 208 1.45 17.83 -1.33
C TRP A 208 0.74 18.73 -2.32
N GLY A 209 -0.19 18.19 -3.11
CA GLY A 209 -1.02 19.03 -3.97
C GLY A 209 -2.06 19.84 -3.20
N THR A 210 -2.98 20.45 -3.93
CA THR A 210 -4.10 21.22 -3.38
C THR A 210 -5.43 20.67 -3.87
N LEU A 211 -6.51 21.03 -3.16
CA LEU A 211 -7.86 20.58 -3.49
C LEU A 211 -8.35 21.03 -4.87
N TYR A 212 -7.88 22.19 -5.35
CA TYR A 212 -8.48 22.85 -6.51
C TYR A 212 -7.48 23.27 -7.59
N ASP A 213 -6.17 23.17 -7.34
CA ASP A 213 -5.14 23.69 -8.25
C ASP A 213 -4.09 22.64 -8.66
N SER A 214 -4.20 21.41 -8.15
CA SER A 214 -3.35 20.27 -8.56
C SER A 214 -4.08 19.37 -9.55
N PHE A 215 -3.66 19.44 -10.82
CA PHE A 215 -4.28 18.72 -11.94
C PHE A 215 -3.36 17.65 -12.56
N TRP A 216 -2.64 16.94 -11.71
CA TRP A 216 -1.72 15.88 -12.14
C TRP A 216 -2.44 14.56 -12.41
N CYS A 217 -1.82 13.66 -13.18
CA CYS A 217 -2.34 12.30 -13.41
C CYS A 217 -2.65 11.56 -12.09
N CYS A 218 -1.80 11.73 -11.06
CA CYS A 218 -1.96 11.11 -9.74
C CYS A 218 -3.22 11.56 -8.99
N TYR A 219 -3.77 12.74 -9.28
CA TYR A 219 -5.07 13.14 -8.71
C TYR A 219 -6.20 12.34 -9.33
N GLY A 220 -6.15 12.05 -10.64
CA GLY A 220 -7.12 11.20 -11.31
C GLY A 220 -7.11 9.77 -10.75
N THR A 221 -5.95 9.12 -10.74
CA THR A 221 -5.79 7.75 -10.22
C THR A 221 -5.99 7.67 -8.71
N GLY A 222 -5.62 8.72 -7.97
CA GLY A 222 -5.85 8.83 -6.52
C GLY A 222 -7.35 8.85 -6.19
N ILE A 223 -8.13 9.70 -6.84
CA ILE A 223 -9.60 9.73 -6.68
C ILE A 223 -10.21 8.36 -7.00
N GLU A 224 -9.79 7.73 -8.10
CA GLU A 224 -10.25 6.40 -8.44
C GLU A 224 -9.89 5.37 -7.37
N SER A 225 -8.66 5.38 -6.85
CA SER A 225 -8.18 4.48 -5.79
C SER A 225 -9.06 4.56 -4.54
N PHE A 226 -9.29 5.78 -4.03
CA PHE A 226 -10.08 5.98 -2.81
C PHE A 226 -11.58 5.73 -3.02
N SER A 227 -12.09 5.81 -4.25
CA SER A 227 -13.48 5.44 -4.57
C SER A 227 -13.72 3.93 -4.57
N LYS A 228 -12.67 3.11 -4.65
CA LYS A 228 -12.78 1.66 -4.91
C LYS A 228 -12.02 0.78 -3.92
N LEU A 229 -11.72 1.25 -2.72
CA LEU A 229 -10.99 0.48 -1.69
C LEU A 229 -11.62 -0.89 -1.35
N GLY A 230 -12.91 -1.09 -1.66
CA GLY A 230 -13.60 -2.37 -1.47
C GLY A 230 -13.53 -3.35 -2.65
N ASP A 231 -12.97 -2.98 -3.81
CA ASP A 231 -13.12 -3.71 -5.08
C ASP A 231 -12.38 -5.05 -5.18
N SER A 232 -11.46 -5.29 -4.23
CA SER A 232 -10.56 -6.45 -4.20
C SER A 232 -10.48 -7.08 -2.82
N ILE A 233 -11.52 -6.90 -1.99
CA ILE A 233 -11.67 -7.65 -0.72
C ILE A 233 -12.09 -9.10 -1.02
N TYR A 234 -13.01 -9.27 -1.97
CA TYR A 234 -13.71 -10.51 -2.26
C TYR A 234 -13.62 -10.89 -3.74
N PHE A 235 -13.39 -12.17 -4.03
CA PHE A 235 -13.42 -12.74 -5.39
C PHE A 235 -14.29 -13.99 -5.43
N GLU A 236 -15.27 -13.98 -6.32
CA GLU A 236 -16.25 -15.06 -6.45
C GLU A 236 -15.86 -16.03 -7.57
N GLU A 237 -16.02 -17.33 -7.31
CA GLU A 237 -15.89 -18.37 -8.34
C GLU A 237 -17.08 -18.34 -9.30
N ARG A 238 -16.82 -18.61 -10.58
CA ARG A 238 -17.88 -18.63 -11.61
C ARG A 238 -18.71 -19.92 -11.60
N GLU A 239 -18.07 -21.06 -11.33
CA GLU A 239 -18.68 -22.39 -11.54
C GLU A 239 -19.47 -22.91 -10.33
N ALA A 240 -19.01 -22.57 -9.13
CA ALA A 240 -19.58 -23.02 -7.87
C ALA A 240 -19.63 -21.84 -6.89
N PRO A 241 -20.49 -21.87 -5.85
CA PRO A 241 -20.57 -20.83 -4.83
C PRO A 241 -19.33 -20.86 -3.93
N GLY A 242 -18.20 -20.38 -4.44
CA GLY A 242 -16.94 -20.19 -3.75
C GLY A 242 -16.60 -18.70 -3.64
N LEU A 243 -16.13 -18.25 -2.48
CA LEU A 243 -15.72 -16.87 -2.23
C LEU A 243 -14.33 -16.83 -1.62
N TYR A 244 -13.38 -16.23 -2.32
CA TYR A 244 -12.06 -15.90 -1.80
C TYR A 244 -12.11 -14.55 -1.08
N ILE A 245 -11.64 -14.54 0.16
CA ILE A 245 -11.46 -13.34 0.97
C ILE A 245 -9.96 -13.07 1.04
N ILE A 246 -9.50 -12.07 0.29
CA ILE A 246 -8.06 -11.80 0.17
C ILE A 246 -7.61 -10.55 0.93
N GLN A 247 -8.51 -9.65 1.32
CA GLN A 247 -8.18 -8.53 2.20
C GLN A 247 -8.98 -8.62 3.50
N TYR A 248 -8.32 -8.30 4.60
CA TYR A 248 -8.94 -8.23 5.91
C TYR A 248 -9.30 -6.79 6.22
N ILE A 249 -10.44 -6.35 5.66
CA ILE A 249 -11.01 -5.01 5.83
C ILE A 249 -12.46 -5.15 6.29
N SER A 250 -12.83 -4.48 7.38
CA SER A 250 -14.20 -4.46 7.89
C SER A 250 -15.18 -4.02 6.81
N SER A 251 -16.13 -4.90 6.46
CA SER A 251 -17.00 -4.72 5.30
C SER A 251 -18.23 -5.63 5.38
N SER A 252 -19.24 -5.33 4.57
CA SER A 252 -20.41 -6.18 4.36
C SER A 252 -20.57 -6.50 2.88
N LEU A 253 -20.86 -7.76 2.56
CA LEU A 253 -21.03 -8.24 1.19
C LEU A 253 -22.37 -8.97 1.05
N ASP A 254 -23.24 -8.49 0.17
CA ASP A 254 -24.37 -9.29 -0.32
C ASP A 254 -23.85 -10.32 -1.34
N TRP A 255 -23.45 -11.50 -0.84
CA TRP A 255 -22.89 -12.55 -1.65
C TRP A 255 -24.02 -13.34 -2.34
N LYS A 256 -24.30 -12.96 -3.58
CA LYS A 256 -25.46 -13.47 -4.32
C LYS A 256 -25.36 -14.96 -4.65
N SER A 257 -24.24 -15.47 -5.19
CA SER A 257 -24.18 -16.92 -5.50
C SER A 257 -24.18 -17.78 -4.25
N GLY A 258 -23.62 -17.29 -3.15
CA GLY A 258 -23.64 -17.97 -1.84
C GLY A 258 -24.97 -17.83 -1.08
N GLN A 259 -25.91 -16.99 -1.55
CA GLN A 259 -27.20 -16.72 -0.93
C GLN A 259 -27.11 -16.24 0.54
N ILE A 260 -26.05 -15.49 0.88
CA ILE A 260 -25.81 -14.97 2.23
C ILE A 260 -25.39 -13.50 2.19
N LEU A 261 -25.81 -12.74 3.20
CA LEU A 261 -25.14 -11.49 3.56
C LEU A 261 -24.01 -11.83 4.53
N LEU A 262 -22.77 -11.52 4.12
CA LEU A 262 -21.56 -11.73 4.90
C LEU A 262 -21.16 -10.42 5.56
N HIS A 263 -20.96 -10.43 6.88
CA HIS A 263 -20.36 -9.32 7.60
C HIS A 263 -18.96 -9.71 8.08
N GLN A 264 -17.95 -8.97 7.63
CA GLN A 264 -16.57 -9.08 8.08
C GLN A 264 -16.25 -7.94 9.06
N LYS A 265 -15.80 -8.30 10.26
CA LYS A 265 -15.27 -7.36 11.25
C LYS A 265 -13.81 -7.67 11.50
N VAL A 266 -12.96 -6.65 11.40
CA VAL A 266 -11.55 -6.72 11.73
C VAL A 266 -11.30 -5.86 12.96
N ASP A 267 -10.67 -6.44 13.98
CA ASP A 267 -10.33 -5.69 15.18
C ASP A 267 -9.15 -4.75 14.90
N PRO A 268 -9.14 -3.52 15.44
CA PRO A 268 -8.02 -2.60 15.27
C PRO A 268 -6.71 -3.21 15.76
N ILE A 269 -5.68 -3.12 14.92
CA ILE A 269 -4.34 -3.57 15.29
C ILE A 269 -3.71 -2.53 16.21
N VAL A 270 -3.19 -3.00 17.33
CA VAL A 270 -2.49 -2.17 18.31
C VAL A 270 -1.14 -2.78 18.63
N SER A 271 -0.12 -1.94 18.83
CA SER A 271 1.27 -2.40 18.96
C SER A 271 1.52 -3.34 20.15
N SER A 272 0.64 -3.35 21.16
CA SER A 272 0.74 -4.22 22.33
C SER A 272 0.13 -5.62 22.15
N ASP A 273 -0.64 -5.84 21.07
CA ASP A 273 -1.37 -7.08 20.82
C ASP A 273 -1.01 -7.60 19.42
N PRO A 274 -0.09 -8.58 19.31
CA PRO A 274 0.54 -8.97 18.06
C PRO A 274 -0.33 -9.92 17.23
N TYR A 275 -1.61 -9.62 17.08
CA TYR A 275 -2.56 -10.45 16.37
C TYR A 275 -3.50 -9.63 15.50
N LEU A 276 -3.67 -10.06 14.24
CA LEU A 276 -4.82 -9.68 13.43
C LEU A 276 -5.98 -10.60 13.80
N ARG A 277 -7.13 -10.01 14.17
CA ARG A 277 -8.36 -10.77 14.44
C ARG A 277 -9.47 -10.38 13.50
N VAL A 278 -10.09 -11.40 12.90
CA VAL A 278 -11.18 -11.27 11.95
C VAL A 278 -12.34 -12.11 12.43
N THR A 279 -13.53 -11.53 12.44
CA THR A 279 -14.79 -12.20 12.73
C THR A 279 -15.71 -12.08 11.53
N LEU A 280 -16.17 -13.23 11.03
CA LEU A 280 -17.17 -13.33 9.98
C LEU A 280 -18.48 -13.84 10.57
N THR A 281 -19.57 -13.13 10.28
CA THR A 281 -20.94 -13.53 10.62
C THR A 281 -21.81 -13.53 9.37
N PHE A 282 -22.89 -14.31 9.41
CA PHE A 282 -23.66 -14.65 8.22
C PHE A 282 -25.14 -14.39 8.43
N SER A 283 -25.82 -13.93 7.39
CA SER A 283 -27.28 -13.80 7.36
C SER A 283 -27.81 -14.47 6.09
N PRO A 284 -28.27 -15.73 6.17
CA PRO A 284 -28.77 -16.46 5.02
C PRO A 284 -30.06 -15.85 4.46
N LYS A 285 -30.21 -15.87 3.14
CA LYS A 285 -31.47 -15.48 2.48
C LYS A 285 -32.56 -16.51 2.77
N LYS A 286 -33.81 -16.07 2.99
CA LYS A 286 -34.92 -16.96 3.37
C LYS A 286 -35.07 -18.13 2.39
N GLY A 287 -35.22 -19.34 2.92
CA GLY A 287 -35.43 -20.56 2.12
C GLY A 287 -34.18 -21.15 1.47
N THR A 288 -32.99 -20.59 1.72
CA THR A 288 -31.74 -21.18 1.21
C THR A 288 -31.32 -22.41 2.02
N ASN A 289 -30.93 -23.47 1.31
CA ASN A 289 -30.27 -24.66 1.86
C ASN A 289 -28.98 -24.98 1.07
N GLN A 290 -28.47 -23.98 0.36
CA GLN A 290 -27.31 -24.10 -0.51
C GLN A 290 -26.03 -24.20 0.33
N THR A 291 -25.12 -25.06 -0.12
CA THR A 291 -23.78 -25.16 0.45
C THR A 291 -22.85 -24.22 -0.32
N SER A 292 -22.01 -23.49 0.39
CA SER A 292 -21.04 -22.58 -0.22
C SER A 292 -19.72 -22.60 0.53
N THR A 293 -18.64 -22.28 -0.17
CA THR A 293 -17.27 -22.37 0.33
C THR A 293 -16.66 -20.97 0.50
N LEU A 294 -16.07 -20.71 1.66
CA LEU A 294 -15.21 -19.55 1.87
C LEU A 294 -13.75 -19.99 1.82
N HIS A 295 -12.91 -19.21 1.14
CA HIS A 295 -11.47 -19.37 1.10
C HIS A 295 -10.83 -18.14 1.77
N LEU A 296 -10.36 -18.29 3.01
CA LEU A 296 -9.74 -17.23 3.79
C LEU A 296 -8.23 -17.26 3.56
N ARG A 297 -7.64 -16.15 3.10
CA ARG A 297 -6.18 -16.06 2.89
C ARG A 297 -5.42 -16.24 4.20
N ILE A 298 -4.44 -17.13 4.24
CA ILE A 298 -3.42 -17.15 5.30
C ILE A 298 -2.16 -16.46 4.72
N PRO A 299 -1.88 -15.19 5.09
CA PRO A 299 -0.83 -14.38 4.45
C PRO A 299 0.57 -14.96 4.63
N ILE A 300 1.49 -14.73 3.68
CA ILE A 300 2.87 -15.22 3.79
C ILE A 300 3.65 -14.59 4.96
N TRP A 301 3.28 -13.38 5.39
CA TRP A 301 3.98 -12.66 6.46
C TRP A 301 3.65 -13.19 7.87
N THR A 302 2.63 -14.05 8.02
CA THR A 302 2.26 -14.62 9.32
C THR A 302 3.06 -15.90 9.61
N ASN A 303 2.92 -16.42 10.83
CA ASN A 303 3.51 -17.71 11.21
C ASN A 303 2.43 -18.62 11.80
N SER A 304 2.65 -19.94 11.72
CA SER A 304 1.65 -20.93 12.18
C SER A 304 1.50 -20.96 13.70
N GLN A 305 2.49 -20.47 14.45
CA GLN A 305 2.49 -20.55 15.91
C GLN A 305 1.60 -19.46 16.51
N GLY A 306 0.49 -19.85 17.16
CA GLY A 306 -0.49 -18.91 17.72
C GLY A 306 -1.56 -18.45 16.72
N ALA A 307 -1.47 -18.91 15.47
CA ALA A 307 -2.57 -18.79 14.53
C ALA A 307 -3.71 -19.75 14.91
N THR A 308 -4.95 -19.26 14.91
CA THR A 308 -6.12 -20.08 15.20
C THR A 308 -7.30 -19.67 14.31
N ALA A 309 -8.08 -20.67 13.89
CA ALA A 309 -9.38 -20.45 13.27
C ALA A 309 -10.44 -21.28 13.99
N THR A 310 -11.64 -20.71 14.19
CA THR A 310 -12.76 -21.44 14.78
C THR A 310 -14.06 -21.17 14.07
N ILE A 311 -14.93 -22.17 13.99
CA ILE A 311 -16.34 -22.03 13.61
C ILE A 311 -17.20 -22.46 14.79
N ASN A 312 -18.03 -21.56 15.31
CA ASN A 312 -18.88 -21.82 16.49
C ASN A 312 -18.08 -22.40 17.68
N SER A 313 -16.90 -21.81 17.93
CA SER A 313 -15.94 -22.25 18.96
C SER A 313 -15.27 -23.61 18.72
N GLN A 314 -15.52 -24.28 17.60
CA GLN A 314 -14.79 -25.49 17.20
C GLN A 314 -13.57 -25.11 16.37
N SER A 315 -12.39 -25.62 16.75
CA SER A 315 -11.14 -25.34 16.04
C SER A 315 -11.14 -25.93 14.63
N LEU A 316 -10.62 -25.16 13.67
CA LEU A 316 -10.40 -25.57 12.29
C LEU A 316 -8.90 -25.79 12.05
N PRO A 317 -8.51 -26.82 11.28
CA PRO A 317 -7.12 -27.01 10.88
C PRO A 317 -6.70 -25.87 9.95
N LEU A 318 -5.66 -25.14 10.33
CA LEU A 318 -5.08 -24.09 9.50
C LEU A 318 -4.05 -24.67 8.52
N PRO A 319 -4.07 -24.26 7.24
CA PRO A 319 -2.99 -24.56 6.32
C PRO A 319 -1.75 -23.71 6.66
N ALA A 320 -0.62 -24.02 6.00
CA ALA A 320 0.58 -23.20 6.11
C ALA A 320 0.34 -21.77 5.56
N PRO A 321 1.07 -20.76 6.07
CA PRO A 321 1.14 -19.43 5.45
C PRO A 321 1.41 -19.50 3.96
N GLY A 322 0.80 -18.60 3.19
CA GLY A 322 0.84 -18.62 1.72
C GLY A 322 -0.27 -19.47 1.07
N SER A 323 -1.30 -19.87 1.82
CA SER A 323 -2.39 -20.73 1.34
C SER A 323 -3.78 -20.26 1.82
N PHE A 324 -4.84 -20.94 1.39
CA PHE A 324 -6.23 -20.61 1.75
C PHE A 324 -6.83 -21.63 2.72
N LEU A 325 -7.34 -21.14 3.86
CA LEU A 325 -8.25 -21.92 4.70
C LEU A 325 -9.60 -22.03 3.99
N SER A 326 -9.98 -23.24 3.61
CA SER A 326 -11.26 -23.50 2.93
C SER A 326 -12.31 -24.02 3.91
N VAL A 327 -13.45 -23.34 4.00
CA VAL A 327 -14.57 -23.71 4.88
C VAL A 327 -15.83 -23.85 4.03
N ASN A 328 -16.26 -25.10 3.83
CA ASN A 328 -17.46 -25.43 3.08
C ASN A 328 -18.61 -25.71 4.06
N ARG A 329 -19.74 -24.99 3.90
CA ARG A 329 -20.84 -25.09 4.86
C ARG A 329 -22.18 -24.66 4.26
N LYS A 330 -23.25 -25.12 4.92
CA LYS A 330 -24.56 -24.48 4.84
C LYS A 330 -24.61 -23.43 5.94
N TRP A 331 -24.41 -22.18 5.57
CA TRP A 331 -24.30 -21.09 6.53
C TRP A 331 -25.64 -20.78 7.20
N SER A 332 -25.59 -20.52 8.50
CA SER A 332 -26.71 -20.16 9.36
C SER A 332 -26.45 -18.82 10.05
N SER A 333 -27.50 -18.17 10.55
CA SER A 333 -27.35 -16.93 11.33
C SER A 333 -26.65 -17.11 12.67
N SER A 334 -26.57 -18.36 13.16
CA SER A 334 -25.80 -18.72 14.35
C SER A 334 -24.31 -18.96 14.08
N ASP A 335 -23.92 -19.09 12.80
CA ASP A 335 -22.52 -19.35 12.48
C ASP A 335 -21.65 -18.12 12.74
N LYS A 336 -20.52 -18.34 13.41
CA LYS A 336 -19.46 -17.34 13.63
C LYS A 336 -18.12 -17.97 13.32
N LEU A 337 -17.47 -17.48 12.27
CA LEU A 337 -16.12 -17.87 11.89
C LEU A 337 -15.14 -16.82 12.38
N THR A 338 -14.17 -17.21 13.19
CA THR A 338 -13.11 -16.33 13.68
C THR A 338 -11.76 -16.78 13.17
N LEU A 339 -10.93 -15.83 12.75
CA LEU A 339 -9.53 -16.04 12.39
C LEU A 339 -8.67 -15.13 13.26
N GLN A 340 -7.64 -15.67 13.89
CA GLN A 340 -6.60 -14.94 14.57
C GLN A 340 -5.26 -15.37 13.98
N ILE A 341 -4.48 -14.43 13.47
CA ILE A 341 -3.14 -14.71 12.93
C ILE A 341 -2.08 -13.80 13.58
N PRO A 342 -0.91 -14.34 13.95
CA PRO A 342 0.17 -13.56 14.54
C PRO A 342 0.72 -12.51 13.57
N ILE A 343 1.05 -11.33 14.09
CA ILE A 343 1.76 -10.26 13.41
C ILE A 343 3.13 -10.11 14.08
N SER A 344 4.20 -10.24 13.32
CA SER A 344 5.57 -10.11 13.82
C SER A 344 6.35 -9.06 13.06
N LEU A 345 7.36 -8.50 13.74
CA LEU A 345 8.37 -7.67 13.10
C LEU A 345 9.22 -8.54 12.17
N ARG A 346 9.51 -8.02 10.98
CA ARG A 346 10.38 -8.62 9.98
C ARG A 346 11.17 -7.54 9.26
N THR A 347 12.26 -7.94 8.63
CA THR A 347 13.00 -7.06 7.72
C THR A 347 12.91 -7.56 6.29
N GLU A 348 13.03 -6.63 5.34
CA GLU A 348 13.08 -6.94 3.91
C GLU A 348 14.23 -6.14 3.30
N ALA A 349 15.22 -6.84 2.73
CA ALA A 349 16.34 -6.19 2.05
C ALA A 349 15.85 -5.52 0.76
N ILE A 350 16.44 -4.36 0.47
CA ILE A 350 16.21 -3.67 -0.80
C ILE A 350 16.65 -4.55 -1.98
N LYS A 351 15.97 -4.42 -3.12
CA LYS A 351 16.27 -5.20 -4.32
C LYS A 351 17.59 -4.74 -4.94
N GLU A 352 18.66 -5.42 -4.56
CA GLU A 352 20.01 -5.14 -5.01
C GLU A 352 20.69 -6.39 -5.56
N LEU A 353 21.55 -6.24 -6.57
CA LEU A 353 22.46 -7.31 -7.01
C LEU A 353 23.42 -7.64 -5.87
N THR A 354 23.35 -8.86 -5.35
CA THR A 354 24.35 -9.40 -4.43
C THR A 354 25.18 -10.43 -5.18
N LYS A 355 26.50 -10.50 -4.91
CA LYS A 355 27.61 -11.18 -5.63
C LYS A 355 27.47 -12.69 -5.97
N SER A 356 26.26 -13.23 -6.17
CA SER A 356 26.01 -14.68 -6.27
C SER A 356 25.78 -15.21 -7.69
N SER A 357 25.78 -14.39 -8.74
CA SER A 357 25.82 -14.88 -10.12
C SER A 357 27.12 -14.48 -10.79
N GLU A 358 27.91 -15.49 -11.15
CA GLU A 358 29.19 -15.40 -11.84
C GLU A 358 29.13 -14.38 -12.99
N GLN A 359 30.11 -13.46 -13.01
CA GLN A 359 30.50 -12.52 -14.08
C GLN A 359 30.18 -11.02 -13.96
N ASN A 360 29.56 -10.51 -12.90
CA ASN A 360 29.56 -9.05 -12.65
C ASN A 360 29.85 -8.71 -11.18
N SER A 361 31.04 -8.15 -10.94
CA SER A 361 31.45 -7.63 -9.64
C SER A 361 30.76 -6.29 -9.39
N ASP A 362 29.61 -6.33 -8.72
CA ASP A 362 29.03 -5.14 -8.14
C ASP A 362 29.68 -4.87 -6.78
N ASP A 363 30.44 -3.78 -6.68
CA ASP A 363 31.22 -3.41 -5.49
C ASP A 363 30.46 -2.50 -4.51
N ARG A 364 29.14 -2.34 -4.67
CA ARG A 364 28.29 -1.48 -3.81
C ARG A 364 27.90 -2.12 -2.47
N HIS A 365 28.91 -2.49 -1.68
CA HIS A 365 28.73 -3.15 -0.37
C HIS A 365 27.97 -2.28 0.64
N GLU A 366 27.97 -0.96 0.46
CA GLU A 366 27.27 0.02 1.30
C GLU A 366 25.74 -0.15 1.28
N TYR A 367 25.16 -0.69 0.21
CA TYR A 367 23.72 -0.86 0.07
C TYR A 367 23.18 -2.20 0.58
N VAL A 368 24.07 -3.19 0.76
CA VAL A 368 23.71 -4.57 1.19
C VAL A 368 23.06 -4.57 2.58
N SER A 369 23.34 -3.56 3.42
CA SER A 369 22.75 -3.43 4.75
C SER A 369 21.39 -2.71 4.77
N ILE A 370 20.91 -2.16 3.65
CA ILE A 370 19.65 -1.41 3.62
C ILE A 370 18.47 -2.38 3.68
N GLN A 371 17.67 -2.24 4.72
CA GLN A 371 16.48 -3.05 4.95
C GLN A 371 15.31 -2.19 5.39
N ALA A 372 14.13 -2.52 4.89
CA ALA A 372 12.87 -2.03 5.40
C ALA A 372 12.45 -2.85 6.63
N ILE A 373 11.74 -2.23 7.57
CA ILE A 373 11.14 -2.90 8.73
C ILE A 373 9.63 -2.96 8.52
N LEU A 374 9.06 -4.15 8.67
CA LEU A 374 7.63 -4.39 8.52
C LEU A 374 7.06 -5.05 9.78
N TYR A 375 5.80 -4.78 10.08
CA TYR A 375 5.01 -5.44 11.11
C TYR A 375 3.81 -6.12 10.44
N GLY A 376 3.94 -7.41 10.13
CA GLY A 376 3.03 -8.11 9.21
C GLY A 376 2.94 -7.43 7.83
N PRO A 377 1.77 -6.89 7.43
CA PRO A 377 1.60 -6.21 6.15
C PRO A 377 2.01 -4.72 6.17
N TYR A 378 2.24 -4.14 7.35
CA TYR A 378 2.54 -2.70 7.49
C TYR A 378 4.03 -2.45 7.36
N LEU A 379 4.41 -1.63 6.39
CA LEU A 379 5.73 -1.00 6.34
C LEU A 379 5.79 0.05 7.46
N LEU A 380 6.80 -0.06 8.32
CA LEU A 380 7.03 0.92 9.38
C LEU A 380 7.90 2.06 8.85
N ALA A 381 7.60 3.28 9.29
CA ALA A 381 8.44 4.45 9.08
C ALA A 381 8.81 5.05 10.45
N GLY A 382 10.07 5.49 10.57
CA GLY A 382 10.55 6.23 11.74
C GLY A 382 10.42 7.72 11.50
N HIS A 383 9.96 8.46 12.50
CA HIS A 383 10.12 9.91 12.51
C HIS A 383 11.55 10.25 12.96
N THR A 384 12.32 10.93 12.12
CA THR A 384 13.73 11.28 12.40
C THR A 384 14.02 12.70 11.94
N SER A 385 15.01 13.35 12.57
CA SER A 385 15.51 14.67 12.17
C SER A 385 16.64 14.62 11.12
N GLY A 386 16.89 13.43 10.54
CA GLY A 386 17.95 13.18 9.58
C GLY A 386 18.17 11.68 9.34
N ASP A 387 19.34 11.31 8.82
CA ASP A 387 19.68 9.93 8.50
C ASP A 387 20.04 9.15 9.77
N TRP A 388 19.22 8.15 10.09
CA TRP A 388 19.43 7.29 11.25
C TRP A 388 19.45 5.82 10.84
N ASN A 389 20.44 5.10 11.35
CA ASN A 389 20.55 3.65 11.18
C ASN A 389 20.24 2.95 12.50
N LEU A 390 19.36 1.95 12.45
CA LEU A 390 19.12 1.08 13.60
C LEU A 390 20.33 0.15 13.78
N LYS A 391 21.09 0.33 14.87
CA LYS A 391 22.21 -0.55 15.20
C LYS A 391 21.66 -1.85 15.81
N SER A 392 21.48 -2.89 14.99
CA SER A 392 21.21 -4.24 15.52
C SER A 392 22.49 -4.76 16.16
N GLY A 393 22.54 -4.83 17.50
CA GLY A 393 23.65 -5.45 18.22
C GLY A 393 23.76 -6.92 17.84
N SER A 394 24.99 -7.46 17.72
CA SER A 394 25.20 -8.87 17.41
C SER A 394 24.44 -9.76 18.40
N GLY A 395 23.37 -10.41 17.92
CA GLY A 395 22.55 -11.34 18.71
C GLY A 395 21.24 -10.77 19.31
N ASN A 396 20.90 -9.49 19.09
CA ASN A 396 19.63 -8.95 19.56
C ASN A 396 18.51 -9.11 18.51
N SER A 397 17.37 -9.67 18.90
CA SER A 397 16.14 -9.68 18.09
C SER A 397 15.70 -8.24 17.80
N LEU A 398 15.20 -7.96 16.60
CA LEU A 398 14.64 -6.65 16.21
C LEU A 398 13.57 -6.17 17.19
N SER A 399 12.81 -7.10 17.78
CA SER A 399 11.80 -6.82 18.82
C SER A 399 12.38 -6.16 20.07
N ASN A 400 13.67 -6.33 20.36
CA ASN A 400 14.33 -5.72 21.52
C ASN A 400 14.74 -4.27 21.25
N SER A 401 14.77 -3.87 19.98
CA SER A 401 15.14 -2.52 19.54
C SER A 401 13.93 -1.62 19.28
N ILE A 402 12.72 -2.18 19.26
CA ILE A 402 11.47 -1.45 18.98
C ILE A 402 10.49 -1.69 20.13
N THR A 403 10.17 -0.63 20.87
CA THR A 403 9.24 -0.68 21.99
C THR A 403 7.84 -0.25 21.53
N PRO A 404 6.80 -1.09 21.71
CA PRO A 404 5.41 -0.70 21.49
C PRO A 404 4.99 0.47 22.39
N ILE A 405 4.39 1.50 21.80
CA ILE A 405 3.76 2.59 22.56
C ILE A 405 2.27 2.29 22.75
N PRO A 406 1.72 2.39 23.98
CA PRO A 406 0.29 2.16 24.22
C PRO A 406 -0.59 3.16 23.44
N ALA A 407 -1.71 2.69 22.90
CA ALA A 407 -2.64 3.56 22.14
C ALA A 407 -3.18 4.74 22.96
N SER A 408 -3.26 4.61 24.29
CA SER A 408 -3.67 5.68 25.19
C SER A 408 -2.74 6.91 25.16
N TYR A 409 -1.49 6.75 24.73
CA TYR A 409 -0.51 7.84 24.66
C TYR A 409 -0.87 8.87 23.59
N ASN A 410 -1.61 8.48 22.55
CA ASN A 410 -2.08 9.42 21.52
C ASN A 410 -3.05 10.46 22.09
N GLY A 411 -3.86 10.09 23.10
CA GLY A 411 -4.75 11.01 23.80
C GLY A 411 -4.04 11.92 24.82
N GLN A 412 -2.72 11.78 24.99
CA GLN A 412 -1.91 12.50 25.96
C GLN A 412 -0.97 13.52 25.30
N LEU A 413 -1.09 13.72 24.00
CA LEU A 413 -0.31 14.71 23.24
C LEU A 413 -0.92 16.10 23.43
N VAL A 414 -0.08 17.07 23.75
CA VAL A 414 -0.47 18.46 24.02
C VAL A 414 0.55 19.43 23.44
N SER A 415 0.08 20.61 23.05
CA SER A 415 0.91 21.78 22.78
C SER A 415 0.52 22.89 23.73
N PHE A 416 1.50 23.58 24.28
CA PHE A 416 1.28 24.72 25.17
C PHE A 416 1.42 25.99 24.36
N SER A 417 0.37 26.80 24.29
CA SER A 417 0.35 28.04 23.51
C SER A 417 -0.04 29.26 24.32
N GLN A 418 0.49 30.42 23.94
CA GLN A 418 0.12 31.72 24.46
C GLN A 418 -0.15 32.68 23.29
N GLU A 419 -1.26 33.40 23.35
CA GLU A 419 -1.54 34.49 22.42
C GLU A 419 -0.89 35.78 22.90
N SER A 420 -0.23 36.49 22.00
CA SER A 420 0.34 37.81 22.23
C SER A 420 0.17 38.68 20.99
N GLY A 421 -0.70 39.68 21.08
CA GLY A 421 -1.14 40.47 19.92
C GLY A 421 -1.80 39.59 18.85
N ASN A 422 -1.34 39.73 17.61
CA ASN A 422 -1.83 38.94 16.47
C ASN A 422 -1.00 37.67 16.21
N SER A 423 -0.26 37.17 17.21
CA SER A 423 0.58 35.99 17.06
C SER A 423 0.34 35.00 18.19
N THR A 424 0.27 33.73 17.81
CA THR A 424 0.31 32.61 18.75
C THR A 424 1.77 32.17 18.91
N PHE A 425 2.19 32.01 20.16
CA PHE A 425 3.47 31.43 20.52
C PHE A 425 3.23 30.07 21.16
N VAL A 426 4.17 29.14 20.98
CA VAL A 426 4.13 27.80 21.53
C VAL A 426 5.41 27.48 22.28
N VAL A 427 5.29 26.65 23.31
CA VAL A 427 6.46 26.01 23.93
C VAL A 427 6.99 24.98 22.94
N ALA A 428 8.27 25.06 22.59
CA ALA A 428 8.91 24.14 21.66
C ALA A 428 10.28 23.66 22.19
N ASN A 429 10.64 22.44 21.81
CA ASN A 429 11.97 21.89 21.98
C ASN A 429 12.87 22.26 20.80
N SER A 430 13.82 23.16 21.03
CA SER A 430 14.81 23.58 20.05
C SER A 430 16.19 23.17 20.53
N ASN A 431 16.75 22.12 19.93
CA ASN A 431 18.07 21.59 20.26
C ASN A 431 18.27 21.27 21.76
N TYR A 432 17.33 20.54 22.36
CA TYR A 432 17.36 20.17 23.79
C TYR A 432 17.24 21.39 24.73
N SER A 433 16.69 22.49 24.25
CA SER A 433 16.34 23.67 25.05
C SER A 433 14.88 23.98 24.81
N ILE A 434 14.16 24.32 25.88
CA ILE A 434 12.76 24.73 25.77
C ILE A 434 12.65 26.24 25.64
N SER A 435 12.03 26.68 24.54
CA SER A 435 11.79 28.09 24.21
C SER A 435 10.32 28.35 23.91
N MET A 436 9.91 29.61 24.09
CA MET A 436 8.66 30.12 23.51
C MET A 436 8.97 30.60 22.10
N GLU A 437 8.34 29.97 21.11
CA GLU A 437 8.55 30.24 19.69
C GLU A 437 7.24 30.62 19.03
N LYS A 438 7.28 31.31 17.89
CA LYS A 438 6.07 31.59 17.14
C LYS A 438 5.49 30.26 16.63
N LEU A 439 4.16 30.11 16.66
CA LEU A 439 3.48 28.91 16.16
C LEU A 439 3.99 28.56 14.76
N PRO A 440 4.63 27.39 14.58
CA PRO A 440 5.18 26.98 13.29
C PRO A 440 4.07 26.64 12.30
N GLU A 441 4.42 26.69 11.02
CA GLU A 441 3.51 26.28 9.94
C GLU A 441 3.17 24.79 10.06
N SER A 442 1.89 24.46 9.80
CA SER A 442 1.41 23.09 9.87
C SER A 442 2.12 22.19 8.86
N GLY A 443 2.49 20.97 9.29
CA GLY A 443 3.19 20.00 8.43
C GLY A 443 4.71 20.20 8.38
N THR A 444 5.27 21.07 9.21
CA THR A 444 6.72 21.19 9.41
C THR A 444 7.20 20.40 10.63
N ASP A 445 8.48 20.01 10.64
CA ASP A 445 9.10 19.30 11.77
C ASP A 445 9.04 20.12 13.08
N ALA A 446 9.02 21.45 12.98
CA ALA A 446 8.88 22.36 14.11
C ALA A 446 7.55 22.19 14.86
N TYR A 447 6.48 21.75 14.18
CA TYR A 447 5.20 21.48 14.83
C TYR A 447 5.31 20.29 15.81
N LEU A 448 6.15 19.31 15.50
CA LEU A 448 6.40 18.15 16.37
C LEU A 448 7.25 18.52 17.57
N GLN A 449 8.23 19.41 17.38
CA GLN A 449 9.02 20.00 18.46
C GLN A 449 8.17 20.80 19.47
N ALA A 450 7.01 21.31 19.03
CA ALA A 450 6.03 21.98 19.88
C ALA A 450 4.97 21.04 20.51
N THR A 451 5.16 19.73 20.39
CA THR A 451 4.24 18.70 20.91
C THR A 451 4.90 17.91 22.03
N PHE A 452 4.19 17.77 23.14
CA PHE A 452 4.63 17.03 24.32
C PHE A 452 3.63 15.95 24.68
N ARG A 453 4.12 14.83 25.20
CA ARG A 453 3.30 13.82 25.85
C ARG A 453 3.28 14.06 27.35
N LEU A 454 2.10 13.97 27.93
CA LEU A 454 1.89 14.05 29.38
C LEU A 454 2.13 12.68 30.03
N ILE A 455 3.14 12.59 30.90
CA ILE A 455 3.46 11.38 31.67
C ILE A 455 3.02 11.56 33.13
N PHE A 456 2.14 10.67 33.59
CA PHE A 456 1.60 10.68 34.94
C PHE A 456 2.44 9.80 35.86
N LYS A 457 2.68 10.25 37.10
CA LYS A 457 3.42 9.47 38.11
C LYS A 457 2.66 8.26 38.63
N ASP A 458 1.32 8.33 38.65
CA ASP A 458 0.46 7.24 39.09
C ASP A 458 -0.12 6.50 37.88
N SER A 459 0.14 5.20 37.79
CA SER A 459 -0.29 4.31 36.71
C SER A 459 -1.81 4.11 36.61
N SER A 460 -2.59 4.65 37.54
CA SER A 460 -4.05 4.53 37.62
C SER A 460 -4.82 5.58 36.80
N SER A 461 -4.17 6.61 36.24
CA SER A 461 -4.85 7.70 35.51
C SER A 461 -5.12 7.40 34.02
N SER A 462 -5.39 6.13 33.68
CA SER A 462 -5.42 5.65 32.29
C SER A 462 -6.63 6.07 31.45
N LYS A 463 -7.45 7.01 31.93
CA LYS A 463 -8.59 7.56 31.17
C LYS A 463 -8.68 9.07 31.38
N LEU A 464 -7.87 9.81 30.63
CA LEU A 464 -8.16 11.21 30.37
C LEU A 464 -9.23 11.30 29.29
N SER A 465 -10.35 11.93 29.63
CA SER A 465 -11.37 12.31 28.64
C SER A 465 -10.99 13.60 27.93
N SER A 466 -10.24 14.48 28.60
CA SER A 466 -9.76 15.75 28.06
C SER A 466 -8.47 16.17 28.74
N VAL A 467 -7.61 16.91 28.01
CA VAL A 467 -6.41 17.56 28.57
C VAL A 467 -6.75 18.47 29.76
N LYS A 468 -7.98 19.00 29.83
CA LYS A 468 -8.46 19.81 30.96
C LYS A 468 -8.47 19.04 32.29
N ASP A 469 -8.58 17.71 32.26
CA ASP A 469 -8.60 16.86 33.46
C ASP A 469 -7.22 16.78 34.15
N VAL A 470 -6.20 17.40 33.56
CA VAL A 470 -4.83 17.49 34.08
C VAL A 470 -4.61 18.76 34.91
N ILE A 471 -5.48 19.76 34.78
CA ILE A 471 -5.32 21.03 35.50
C ILE A 471 -5.31 20.75 37.01
N GLY A 472 -4.24 21.17 37.70
CA GLY A 472 -4.02 20.94 39.13
C GLY A 472 -3.33 19.61 39.48
N LYS A 473 -2.99 18.76 38.51
CA LYS A 473 -2.23 17.52 38.71
C LYS A 473 -0.74 17.69 38.40
N SER A 474 0.10 16.89 39.05
CA SER A 474 1.52 16.82 38.73
C SER A 474 1.74 15.85 37.55
N VAL A 475 2.36 16.36 36.49
CA VAL A 475 2.73 15.60 35.29
C VAL A 475 4.18 15.88 34.92
N MET A 476 4.78 14.94 34.21
CA MET A 476 6.06 15.12 33.52
C MET A 476 5.77 15.33 32.04
N LEU A 477 6.63 16.09 31.36
CA LEU A 477 6.51 16.37 29.95
C LEU A 477 7.60 15.59 29.21
N GLU A 478 7.20 14.80 28.22
CA GLU A 478 8.09 14.11 27.29
C GLU A 478 7.96 14.80 25.92
N PRO A 479 9.02 15.40 25.35
CA PRO A 479 8.96 15.93 23.99
C PRO A 479 8.63 14.81 23.00
N PHE A 480 7.69 15.04 22.08
CA PHE A 480 7.22 14.00 21.15
C PHE A 480 8.31 13.53 20.19
N ASP A 481 9.21 14.42 19.81
CA ASP A 481 10.37 14.17 18.97
C ASP A 481 11.54 13.47 19.71
N LEU A 482 11.46 13.35 21.04
CA LEU A 482 12.46 12.68 21.89
C LEU A 482 11.79 11.65 22.83
N PRO A 483 11.20 10.56 22.30
CA PRO A 483 10.54 9.56 23.12
C PRO A 483 11.52 8.92 24.12
N GLY A 484 11.07 8.77 25.36
CA GLY A 484 11.85 8.29 26.50
C GLY A 484 12.60 9.37 27.27
N MET A 485 12.61 10.63 26.79
CA MET A 485 13.25 11.75 27.48
C MET A 485 12.22 12.62 28.20
N LEU A 486 12.50 13.00 29.44
CA LEU A 486 11.63 13.87 30.24
C LEU A 486 12.27 15.24 30.42
N LEU A 487 11.45 16.28 30.36
CA LEU A 487 11.89 17.63 30.70
C LEU A 487 12.23 17.73 32.18
N VAL A 488 13.40 18.29 32.47
CA VAL A 488 13.89 18.54 33.82
C VAL A 488 14.17 20.02 34.00
N GLN A 489 13.67 20.59 35.10
CA GLN A 489 13.98 21.97 35.47
C GLN A 489 15.43 22.06 35.96
N GLN A 490 16.25 22.93 35.34
CA GLN A 490 17.67 23.09 35.66
C GLN A 490 17.95 24.01 36.87
N GLY A 491 16.92 24.42 37.60
CA GLY A 491 16.97 25.37 38.71
C GLY A 491 16.34 26.72 38.38
N LYS A 492 16.22 27.60 39.39
CA LYS A 492 15.68 28.95 39.22
C LYS A 492 16.53 29.72 38.20
N ASP A 493 15.88 30.31 37.21
CA ASP A 493 16.49 31.14 36.15
C ASP A 493 17.44 30.41 35.18
N ARG A 494 17.47 29.07 35.17
CA ARG A 494 18.34 28.26 34.29
C ARG A 494 17.61 27.51 33.17
N GLY A 495 16.32 27.76 32.97
CA GLY A 495 15.51 27.13 31.92
C GLY A 495 15.15 25.66 32.17
N PHE A 496 14.60 25.02 31.14
CA PHE A 496 14.30 23.58 31.10
C PHE A 496 15.21 22.90 30.07
N ARG A 497 15.63 21.67 30.37
CA ARG A 497 16.43 20.82 29.46
C ARG A 497 15.79 19.45 29.31
#